data_AF-A0AAD9XRZ3-F1
#
_entry.id   AF-A0AAD9XRZ3-F1
#
_cell.length_a   1.000
_cell.length_b   1.000
_cell.length_c   1.000
_cell.angle_alpha   90.00
_cell.angle_beta   90.00
_cell.angle_gamma   90.00
#
_symmetry.space_group_name_H-M   'P 1'
#
loop_
_entity.id
_entity.type
_entity.pdbx_description
1 polymer ?
#
loop_
_entity_poly.entity_id
_entity_poly.type
_entity_poly.pdbx_seq_one_letter_code
_entity_poly.pdbx_strand_id
1 'polypeptide(L)'
;MNLQRGFPLLNQQYKALFKKNFRLSWRNKQSVLLQLFPSFFFIFLMFCIDKGLNYGDDRGSVDSVDRVTDPETILSPPIPPCEDKLFAKKPCFDFLWTAGSGGVGNQMRIQKIVDGIMKNNPGRKIPPHKVKSFKTKGEENNWFIKNPLSSPGALHFEERNASVISYGIQTSTTQTQLEDNRLNLPEDPTFDFQIPLQIAAEREIARSLVGDPNFIWVVGLKEFAHPSWKLVYQNQITKEDKISSADLGMVPTFFLAIAMFGFVFQIRSKLGFW
;
A
#
# COMPACT_ATOMS: atom_id res chain seq x y z
N MET A 1 -30.30 -53.15 52.31
CA MET A 1 -31.17 -52.02 51.88
C MET A 1 -32.57 -52.55 51.77
N ASN A 2 -33.51 -52.08 52.59
CA ASN A 2 -34.91 -52.50 52.46
C ASN A 2 -35.49 -51.92 51.17
N LEU A 3 -36.04 -52.78 50.31
CA LEU A 3 -36.65 -52.36 49.04
C LEU A 3 -37.99 -51.68 49.34
N GLN A 4 -38.08 -50.38 49.08
CA GLN A 4 -39.34 -49.63 49.19
C GLN A 4 -40.29 -50.02 48.04
N ARG A 5 -41.59 -49.73 48.11
CA ARG A 5 -42.57 -50.00 47.03
C ARG A 5 -43.24 -48.69 46.58
N GLY A 6 -43.64 -48.58 45.30
CA GLY A 6 -44.33 -47.41 44.75
C GLY A 6 -43.42 -46.21 44.44
N PHE A 7 -43.90 -44.99 44.66
CA PHE A 7 -43.17 -43.73 44.38
C PHE A 7 -41.79 -43.60 45.09
N PRO A 8 -41.64 -44.05 46.36
CA PRO A 8 -40.34 -44.07 47.03
C PRO A 8 -39.33 -45.00 46.35
N LEU A 9 -39.79 -46.12 45.78
CA LEU A 9 -38.94 -47.03 45.00
C LEU A 9 -38.43 -46.35 43.72
N LEU A 10 -39.27 -45.56 43.05
CA LEU A 10 -38.88 -44.82 41.85
C LEU A 10 -37.79 -43.80 42.16
N ASN A 11 -37.90 -43.07 43.27
CA ASN A 11 -36.86 -42.14 43.71
C ASN A 11 -35.57 -42.88 44.14
N GLN A 12 -35.71 -44.02 44.82
CA GLN A 12 -34.57 -44.86 45.19
C GLN A 12 -33.82 -45.38 43.94
N GLN A 13 -34.56 -45.83 42.93
CA GLN A 13 -34.01 -46.29 41.65
C GLN A 13 -33.38 -45.14 40.86
N TYR A 14 -34.04 -43.98 40.77
CA TYR A 14 -33.51 -42.80 40.11
C TYR A 14 -32.18 -42.36 40.73
N LYS A 15 -32.13 -42.25 42.07
CA LYS A 15 -30.88 -41.91 42.79
C LYS A 15 -29.80 -42.96 42.58
N ALA A 16 -30.14 -44.25 42.60
CA ALA A 16 -29.19 -45.33 42.38
C ALA A 16 -28.63 -45.30 40.94
N LEU A 17 -29.49 -45.11 39.93
CA LEU A 17 -29.12 -45.01 38.53
C LEU A 17 -28.30 -43.75 38.25
N PHE A 18 -28.70 -42.60 38.79
CA PHE A 18 -27.96 -41.35 38.67
C PHE A 18 -26.58 -41.48 39.30
N LYS A 19 -26.47 -42.04 40.52
CA LYS A 19 -25.18 -42.27 41.18
C LYS A 19 -24.30 -43.27 40.42
N LYS A 20 -24.89 -44.31 39.84
CA LYS A 20 -24.18 -45.28 39.00
C LYS A 20 -23.64 -44.61 37.74
N ASN A 21 -24.48 -43.89 36.99
CA ASN A 21 -24.09 -43.21 35.75
C ASN A 21 -23.08 -42.10 36.03
N PHE A 22 -23.27 -41.30 37.07
CA PHE A 22 -22.31 -40.28 37.49
C PHE A 22 -20.96 -40.89 37.86
N ARG A 23 -20.93 -41.96 38.67
CA ARG A 23 -19.69 -42.65 39.03
C ARG A 23 -19.03 -43.30 37.81
N LEU A 24 -19.81 -43.81 36.86
CA LEU A 24 -19.31 -44.37 35.60
C LEU A 24 -18.65 -43.28 34.73
N SER A 25 -19.34 -42.16 34.51
CA SER A 25 -18.81 -40.99 33.80
C SER A 25 -17.58 -40.42 34.50
N TRP A 26 -17.57 -40.34 35.83
CA TRP A 26 -16.42 -39.86 36.60
C TRP A 26 -15.18 -40.77 36.48
N ARG A 27 -15.39 -42.08 36.31
CA ARG A 27 -14.29 -43.02 36.07
C ARG A 27 -13.77 -42.93 34.64
N ASN A 28 -14.63 -42.66 33.67
CA ASN A 28 -14.24 -42.47 32.27
C ASN A 28 -13.97 -40.98 31.94
N LYS A 29 -12.95 -40.42 32.60
CA LYS A 29 -12.58 -39.01 32.46
C LYS A 29 -12.22 -38.61 31.03
N GLN A 30 -11.61 -39.53 30.26
CA GLN A 30 -11.24 -39.29 28.86
C GLN A 30 -12.47 -39.08 27.97
N SER A 31 -13.50 -39.92 28.12
CA SER A 31 -14.74 -39.76 27.34
C SER A 31 -15.49 -38.47 27.69
N VAL A 32 -15.53 -38.10 28.98
CA VAL A 32 -16.17 -36.84 29.41
C VAL A 32 -15.39 -35.63 28.89
N LEU A 33 -14.05 -35.67 28.93
CA LEU A 33 -13.19 -34.62 28.40
C LEU A 33 -13.37 -34.47 26.88
N LEU A 34 -13.33 -35.57 26.12
CA LEU A 34 -13.51 -35.55 24.67
C LEU A 34 -14.89 -35.04 24.23
N GLN A 35 -15.91 -35.20 25.08
CA GLN A 35 -17.26 -34.73 24.79
C GLN A 35 -17.48 -33.25 25.15
N LEU A 36 -16.88 -32.75 26.24
CA LEU A 36 -17.09 -31.37 26.71
C LEU A 36 -16.04 -30.38 26.20
N PHE A 37 -14.78 -30.81 26.04
CA PHE A 37 -13.68 -29.97 25.61
C PHE A 37 -13.90 -29.29 24.25
N PRO A 38 -14.45 -29.97 23.21
CA PRO A 38 -14.69 -29.32 21.93
C PRO A 38 -15.65 -28.13 22.05
N SER A 39 -16.72 -28.26 22.85
CA SER A 39 -17.69 -27.17 23.04
C SER A 39 -17.03 -25.94 23.66
N PHE A 40 -16.20 -26.13 24.69
CA PHE A 40 -15.47 -25.03 25.32
C PHE A 40 -14.44 -24.41 24.36
N PHE A 41 -13.71 -25.24 23.64
CA PHE A 41 -12.72 -24.81 22.65
C PHE A 41 -13.34 -23.97 21.53
N PHE A 42 -14.48 -24.39 20.96
CA PHE A 42 -15.16 -23.64 19.91
C PHE A 42 -15.77 -22.33 20.40
N ILE A 43 -16.29 -22.26 21.64
CA ILE A 43 -16.75 -21.00 22.23
C ILE A 43 -15.59 -20.02 22.41
N PHE A 44 -14.46 -20.49 22.94
CA PHE A 44 -13.26 -19.67 23.08
C PHE A 44 -12.75 -19.19 21.71
N LEU A 45 -12.76 -20.05 20.69
CA LEU A 45 -12.32 -19.67 19.35
C LEU A 45 -13.26 -18.66 18.69
N MET A 46 -14.58 -18.80 18.88
CA MET A 46 -15.55 -17.77 18.46
C MET A 46 -15.29 -16.42 19.13
N PHE A 47 -14.94 -16.41 20.41
CA PHE A 47 -14.56 -15.18 21.12
C PHE A 47 -13.28 -14.56 20.53
N CYS A 48 -12.26 -15.38 20.21
CA CYS A 48 -11.06 -14.89 19.54
C CYS A 48 -11.35 -14.30 18.15
N ILE A 49 -12.28 -14.88 17.40
CA ILE A 49 -12.70 -14.36 16.09
C ILE A 49 -13.43 -13.04 16.23
N ASP A 50 -14.39 -12.94 17.14
CA ASP A 50 -15.12 -11.70 17.39
C ASP A 50 -14.15 -10.58 17.80
N LYS A 51 -13.17 -10.88 18.65
CA LYS A 51 -12.11 -9.93 18.99
C LYS A 51 -11.19 -9.58 17.82
N GLY A 52 -10.86 -10.53 16.96
CA GLY A 52 -10.03 -10.29 15.77
C GLY A 52 -10.75 -9.45 14.71
N LEU A 53 -12.04 -9.71 14.45
CA LEU A 53 -12.85 -8.95 13.50
C LEU A 53 -13.12 -7.53 13.98
N ASN A 54 -13.49 -7.35 15.25
CA ASN A 54 -13.71 -6.02 15.82
C ASN A 54 -12.40 -5.19 15.87
N TYR A 55 -11.24 -5.83 16.08
CA TYR A 55 -9.93 -5.17 15.97
C TYR A 55 -9.58 -4.75 14.53
N GLY A 56 -10.15 -5.43 13.52
CA GLY A 56 -10.04 -5.05 12.11
C GLY A 56 -10.96 -3.90 11.72
N ASP A 57 -12.21 -3.90 12.20
CA ASP A 57 -13.21 -2.87 11.88
C ASP A 57 -12.90 -1.50 12.52
N ASP A 58 -12.31 -1.46 13.72
CA ASP A 58 -11.83 -0.20 14.33
C ASP A 58 -10.73 0.50 13.48
N ARG A 59 -10.04 -0.25 12.60
CA ARG A 59 -9.09 0.30 11.62
C ARG A 59 -9.71 0.72 10.29
N GLY A 60 -10.94 0.29 10.02
CA GLY A 60 -11.68 0.57 8.78
C GLY A 60 -12.76 1.65 8.93
N SER A 61 -13.04 2.10 10.16
CA SER A 61 -13.96 3.20 10.42
C SER A 61 -13.44 4.52 9.83
N VAL A 62 -14.28 5.20 9.04
CA VAL A 62 -14.03 6.52 8.45
C VAL A 62 -13.70 7.59 9.51
N ASP A 63 -13.97 7.32 10.79
CA ASP A 63 -13.63 8.20 11.91
C ASP A 63 -12.22 8.00 12.48
N SER A 64 -11.49 6.94 12.11
CA SER A 64 -10.10 6.70 12.53
C SER A 64 -9.05 7.14 11.50
N VAL A 65 -9.48 7.71 10.38
CA VAL A 65 -8.59 8.27 9.36
C VAL A 65 -8.38 9.77 9.63
N ASP A 66 -7.16 10.15 10.00
CA ASP A 66 -6.78 11.53 10.31
C ASP A 66 -7.14 12.45 9.14
N ARG A 67 -8.06 13.39 9.38
CA ARG A 67 -8.52 14.34 8.35
C ARG A 67 -7.49 15.45 8.20
N VAL A 68 -6.82 15.51 7.05
CA VAL A 68 -5.94 16.63 6.69
C VAL A 68 -6.81 17.73 6.11
N THR A 69 -7.11 18.71 6.96
CA THR A 69 -7.97 19.85 6.63
C THR A 69 -7.22 20.98 5.93
N ASP A 70 -5.92 21.13 6.22
CA ASP A 70 -5.06 22.13 5.60
C ASP A 70 -3.70 21.50 5.24
N PRO A 71 -3.54 20.93 4.04
CA PRO A 71 -2.27 20.32 3.63
C PRO A 71 -1.18 21.39 3.41
N GLU A 72 0.07 21.03 3.70
CA GLU A 72 1.21 21.91 3.50
C GLU A 72 1.40 22.23 2.02
N THR A 73 1.77 23.48 1.72
CA THR A 73 2.03 23.90 0.34
C THR A 73 3.45 23.53 -0.04
N ILE A 74 3.60 22.75 -1.11
CA ILE A 74 4.89 22.37 -1.67
C ILE A 74 5.32 23.45 -2.66
N LEU A 75 6.44 24.12 -2.37
CA LEU A 75 6.99 25.19 -3.19
C LEU A 75 8.10 24.65 -4.08
N SER A 76 7.88 24.66 -5.40
CA SER A 76 8.87 24.33 -6.43
C SER A 76 9.71 23.08 -6.10
N PRO A 77 9.07 21.89 -6.05
CA PRO A 77 9.71 20.66 -5.65
C PRO A 77 10.92 20.34 -6.55
N PRO A 78 12.02 19.83 -5.99
CA PRO A 78 13.21 19.47 -6.77
C PRO A 78 12.98 18.19 -7.59
N ILE A 79 13.69 18.06 -8.71
CA ILE A 79 13.80 16.75 -9.39
C ILE A 79 14.70 15.86 -8.51
N PRO A 80 14.19 14.76 -7.94
CA PRO A 80 15.00 13.87 -7.10
C PRO A 80 16.04 13.12 -7.93
N PRO A 81 17.16 12.69 -7.34
CA PRO A 81 18.10 11.82 -8.03
C PRO A 81 17.46 10.46 -8.30
N CYS A 82 17.79 9.88 -9.45
CA CYS A 82 17.23 8.58 -9.89
C CYS A 82 17.48 7.45 -8.88
N GLU A 83 18.59 7.50 -8.14
CA GLU A 83 18.98 6.49 -7.13
C GLU A 83 18.14 6.50 -5.86
N ASP A 84 17.38 7.56 -5.57
CA ASP A 84 16.52 7.58 -4.39
C ASP A 84 15.37 6.55 -4.51
N LYS A 85 15.15 6.03 -5.72
CA LYS A 85 14.22 4.94 -5.97
C LYS A 85 14.74 3.62 -5.45
N LEU A 86 13.86 2.89 -4.77
CA LEU A 86 14.22 1.61 -4.13
C LEU A 86 14.72 0.57 -5.14
N PHE A 87 14.25 0.64 -6.39
CA PHE A 87 14.55 -0.33 -7.45
C PHE A 87 15.28 0.27 -8.64
N ALA A 88 15.96 1.40 -8.45
CA ALA A 88 16.79 2.04 -9.47
C ALA A 88 17.84 1.09 -10.07
N LYS A 89 17.82 0.89 -11.39
CA LYS A 89 18.82 0.09 -12.10
C LYS A 89 19.92 0.97 -12.66
N LYS A 90 21.17 0.62 -12.37
CA LYS A 90 22.36 1.32 -12.90
C LYS A 90 22.64 0.94 -14.38
N PRO A 91 23.04 1.90 -15.23
CA PRO A 91 23.15 3.34 -14.95
C PRO A 91 21.76 4.00 -14.80
N CYS A 92 21.62 4.86 -13.79
CA CYS A 92 20.39 5.60 -13.48
C CYS A 92 20.52 7.05 -13.98
N PHE A 93 19.51 7.54 -14.68
CA PHE A 93 19.43 8.89 -15.20
C PHE A 93 18.28 9.63 -14.53
N ASP A 94 18.50 10.86 -14.11
CA ASP A 94 17.49 11.69 -13.44
C ASP A 94 16.33 12.02 -14.38
N PHE A 95 16.65 12.28 -15.66
CA PHE A 95 15.65 12.34 -16.73
C PHE A 95 16.32 12.16 -18.09
N LEU A 96 15.51 11.74 -19.07
CA LEU A 96 15.91 11.68 -20.48
C LEU A 96 15.31 12.87 -21.22
N TRP A 97 15.83 13.19 -22.41
CA TRP A 97 15.17 14.18 -23.26
C TRP A 97 15.41 13.97 -24.76
N THR A 98 14.52 14.55 -25.56
CA THR A 98 14.63 14.60 -27.02
C THR A 98 14.34 16.00 -27.53
N ALA A 99 15.12 16.49 -28.50
CA ALA A 99 14.74 17.65 -29.29
C ALA A 99 13.92 17.21 -30.52
N GLY A 100 12.86 17.96 -30.83
CA GLY A 100 12.09 17.77 -32.06
C GLY A 100 12.94 17.98 -33.32
N SER A 101 12.42 17.57 -34.48
CA SER A 101 13.15 17.50 -35.77
C SER A 101 13.50 18.86 -36.41
N GLY A 102 13.59 19.95 -35.65
CA GLY A 102 13.75 21.33 -36.14
C GLY A 102 15.19 21.77 -36.41
N GLY A 103 16.04 20.97 -37.07
CA GLY A 103 17.40 21.40 -37.45
C GLY A 103 18.34 21.75 -36.28
N VAL A 104 19.56 22.20 -36.60
CA VAL A 104 20.66 22.41 -35.62
C VAL A 104 20.37 23.57 -34.65
N GLY A 105 19.65 24.61 -35.08
CA GLY A 105 19.31 25.78 -34.25
C GLY A 105 18.35 25.45 -33.10
N ASN A 106 17.34 24.61 -33.36
CA ASN A 106 16.41 24.11 -32.35
C ASN A 106 17.13 23.31 -31.28
N GLN A 107 18.04 22.40 -31.68
CA GLN A 107 18.78 21.57 -30.76
C GLN A 107 19.65 22.40 -29.79
N MET A 108 20.29 23.48 -30.26
CA MET A 108 21.04 24.39 -29.37
C MET A 108 20.16 25.13 -28.37
N ARG A 109 18.97 25.57 -28.79
CA ARG A 109 18.02 26.26 -27.90
C ARG A 109 17.49 25.31 -26.82
N ILE A 110 17.08 24.10 -27.21
CA ILE A 110 16.62 23.08 -26.27
C ILE A 110 17.75 22.64 -25.33
N GLN A 111 18.98 22.49 -25.83
CA GLN A 111 20.14 22.18 -24.98
C GLN A 111 20.32 23.24 -23.89
N LYS A 112 20.22 24.54 -24.22
CA LYS A 112 20.30 25.61 -23.22
C LYS A 112 19.20 25.52 -22.16
N ILE A 113 17.99 25.12 -22.55
CA ILE A 113 16.87 24.90 -21.63
C ILE A 113 17.20 23.74 -20.68
N VAL A 114 17.68 22.61 -21.22
CA VAL A 114 18.07 21.43 -20.42
C VAL A 114 19.23 21.76 -19.48
N ASP A 115 20.24 22.50 -19.95
CA ASP A 115 21.35 22.97 -19.12
C ASP A 115 20.85 23.88 -17.99
N GLY A 116 19.85 24.72 -18.27
CA GLY A 116 19.14 25.53 -17.29
C GLY A 116 18.42 24.68 -16.24
N ILE A 117 17.70 23.64 -16.67
CA ILE A 117 16.99 22.69 -15.77
C ILE A 117 18.00 22.07 -14.82
N MET A 118 19.12 21.58 -15.35
CA MET A 118 20.16 20.92 -14.57
C MET A 118 20.86 21.86 -13.59
N LYS A 119 21.16 23.09 -14.02
CA LYS A 119 21.87 24.09 -13.21
C LYS A 119 20.99 24.68 -12.10
N ASN A 120 19.71 24.87 -12.38
CA ASN A 120 18.76 25.58 -11.51
C ASN A 120 17.79 24.63 -10.78
N ASN A 121 18.08 23.33 -10.76
CA ASN A 121 17.30 22.38 -9.97
C ASN A 121 17.43 22.72 -8.46
N PRO A 122 16.32 22.90 -7.73
CA PRO A 122 16.37 23.23 -6.30
C PRO A 122 17.09 22.14 -5.48
N GLY A 123 17.81 22.54 -4.43
CA GLY A 123 18.49 21.62 -3.51
C GLY A 123 19.74 20.92 -4.06
N ARG A 124 19.81 20.62 -5.36
CA ARG A 124 20.99 19.99 -5.99
C ARG A 124 21.11 20.35 -7.47
N LYS A 125 22.34 20.52 -7.96
CA LYS A 125 22.61 20.58 -9.40
C LYS A 125 22.60 19.17 -9.99
N ILE A 126 21.94 19.00 -11.12
CA ILE A 126 21.91 17.72 -11.84
C ILE A 126 23.17 17.64 -12.71
N PRO A 127 24.05 16.65 -12.51
CA PRO A 127 25.28 16.56 -13.29
C PRO A 127 25.00 16.01 -14.71
N PRO A 128 25.81 16.39 -15.73
CA PRO A 128 25.56 15.99 -17.12
C PRO A 128 25.47 14.49 -17.38
N HIS A 129 26.20 13.67 -16.62
CA HIS A 129 26.16 12.22 -16.79
C HIS A 129 24.84 11.57 -16.29
N LYS A 130 23.99 12.32 -15.58
CA LYS A 130 22.65 11.88 -15.12
C LYS A 130 21.55 12.26 -16.08
N VAL A 131 21.86 12.94 -17.18
CA VAL A 131 20.89 13.34 -18.19
C VAL A 131 21.34 12.75 -19.51
N LYS A 132 20.40 12.12 -20.22
CA LYS A 132 20.71 11.47 -21.49
C LYS A 132 19.76 11.95 -22.58
N SER A 133 20.35 12.32 -23.72
CA SER A 133 19.63 12.81 -24.88
C SER A 133 19.45 11.73 -25.93
N PHE A 134 18.37 11.83 -26.70
CA PHE A 134 18.14 11.02 -27.90
C PHE A 134 17.69 11.91 -29.04
N LYS A 135 17.89 11.42 -30.28
CA LYS A 135 17.54 12.20 -31.48
C LYS A 135 16.05 12.20 -31.76
N THR A 136 15.34 11.13 -31.39
CA THR A 136 13.91 10.97 -31.69
C THR A 136 13.17 10.35 -30.52
N LYS A 137 11.87 10.66 -30.41
CA LYS A 137 10.98 10.03 -29.43
C LYS A 137 10.96 8.50 -29.56
N GLY A 138 11.05 7.99 -30.79
CA GLY A 138 11.08 6.53 -31.03
C GLY A 138 12.36 5.84 -30.53
N GLU A 139 13.53 6.47 -30.69
CA GLU A 139 14.80 5.95 -30.17
C GLU A 139 14.81 5.90 -28.65
N GLU A 140 14.32 6.97 -28.03
CA GLU A 140 14.18 7.10 -26.58
C GLU A 140 13.22 6.05 -26.01
N ASN A 141 12.04 5.87 -26.62
CA ASN A 141 11.05 4.90 -26.15
C ASN A 141 11.60 3.46 -26.28
N ASN A 142 12.30 3.16 -27.37
CA ASN A 142 12.99 1.87 -27.55
C ASN A 142 14.09 1.66 -26.49
N TRP A 143 14.76 2.73 -26.06
CA TRP A 143 15.74 2.66 -24.98
C TRP A 143 15.06 2.41 -23.63
N PHE A 144 13.95 3.08 -23.32
CA PHE A 144 13.17 2.87 -22.11
C PHE A 144 12.70 1.42 -21.96
N ILE A 145 12.17 0.83 -23.03
CA ILE A 145 11.71 -0.57 -23.04
C ILE A 145 12.88 -1.53 -22.74
N LYS A 146 14.07 -1.24 -23.28
CA LYS A 146 15.27 -2.07 -23.06
C LYS A 146 15.92 -1.85 -21.69
N ASN A 147 15.66 -0.72 -21.04
CA ASN A 147 16.29 -0.30 -19.78
C ASN A 147 15.22 0.12 -18.75
N PRO A 148 14.36 -0.82 -18.32
CA PRO A 148 13.36 -0.53 -17.29
C PRO A 148 14.06 -0.11 -16.00
N LEU A 149 13.42 0.80 -15.25
CA LEU A 149 13.90 1.31 -13.96
C LEU A 149 15.24 2.07 -14.00
N SER A 150 15.72 2.45 -15.19
CA SER A 150 16.96 3.23 -15.36
C SER A 150 16.74 4.74 -15.49
N SER A 151 15.50 5.18 -15.61
CA SER A 151 15.11 6.60 -15.55
C SER A 151 13.66 6.71 -15.08
N PRO A 152 13.30 7.72 -14.28
CA PRO A 152 11.90 7.97 -13.91
C PRO A 152 11.06 8.52 -15.08
N GLY A 153 11.67 9.12 -16.10
CA GLY A 153 10.95 9.57 -17.28
C GLY A 153 11.76 10.47 -18.22
N ALA A 154 11.05 11.10 -19.15
CA ALA A 154 11.62 11.84 -20.28
C ALA A 154 10.89 13.14 -20.60
N LEU A 155 11.63 14.09 -21.15
CA LEU A 155 11.14 15.33 -21.73
C LEU A 155 11.24 15.32 -23.26
N HIS A 156 10.13 15.54 -23.93
CA HIS A 156 10.08 15.65 -25.38
C HIS A 156 9.80 17.08 -25.78
N PHE A 157 10.81 17.81 -26.21
CA PHE A 157 10.65 19.19 -26.65
C PHE A 157 10.32 19.28 -28.13
N GLU A 158 9.50 20.26 -28.48
CA GLU A 158 9.13 20.58 -29.84
C GLU A 158 8.91 22.08 -29.97
N GLU A 159 9.84 22.76 -30.62
CA GLU A 159 9.71 24.19 -30.97
C GLU A 159 8.75 24.33 -32.16
N ARG A 160 7.59 24.95 -31.93
CA ARG A 160 6.59 25.17 -32.98
C ARG A 160 6.84 26.47 -33.73
N ASN A 161 7.29 27.50 -33.02
CA ASN A 161 7.71 28.78 -33.56
C ASN A 161 8.67 29.48 -32.56
N ALA A 162 9.20 30.65 -32.91
CA ALA A 162 10.16 31.37 -32.07
C ALA A 162 9.62 31.72 -30.66
N SER A 163 8.30 31.80 -30.49
CA SER A 163 7.60 32.20 -29.27
C SER A 163 6.92 31.04 -28.52
N VAL A 164 6.89 29.83 -29.10
CA VAL A 164 6.13 28.69 -28.58
C VAL A 164 7.01 27.45 -28.64
N ILE A 165 7.42 27.01 -27.45
CA ILE A 165 8.10 25.74 -27.23
C ILE A 165 7.09 24.83 -26.53
N SER A 166 6.68 23.77 -27.22
CA SER A 166 5.86 22.71 -26.62
C SER A 166 6.75 21.63 -26.02
N TYR A 167 6.26 20.97 -24.98
CA TYR A 167 6.93 19.80 -24.41
C TYR A 167 5.89 18.73 -24.04
N GLY A 168 6.33 17.48 -24.01
CA GLY A 168 5.60 16.36 -23.44
C GLY A 168 6.45 15.66 -22.40
N ILE A 169 5.79 15.08 -21.39
CA ILE A 169 6.45 14.29 -20.35
C ILE A 169 6.04 12.84 -20.52
N GLN A 170 7.02 11.94 -20.57
CA GLN A 170 6.81 10.50 -20.55
C GLN A 170 7.31 9.97 -19.21
N THR A 171 6.40 9.54 -18.33
CA THR A 171 6.75 8.93 -17.04
C THR A 171 6.92 7.42 -17.19
N SER A 172 7.93 6.85 -16.53
CA SER A 172 8.06 5.41 -16.41
C SER A 172 7.16 4.92 -15.27
N THR A 173 6.07 4.25 -15.63
CA THR A 173 5.15 3.60 -14.69
C THR A 173 5.46 2.13 -14.53
N THR A 174 6.72 1.71 -14.72
CA THR A 174 7.10 0.32 -14.45
C THR A 174 6.88 0.08 -12.96
N GLN A 175 5.71 -0.45 -12.62
CA GLN A 175 5.39 -0.90 -11.28
C GLN A 175 6.46 -1.89 -10.92
N THR A 176 7.21 -1.58 -9.87
CA THR A 176 7.90 -2.61 -9.13
C THR A 176 6.81 -3.45 -8.49
N GLN A 177 6.30 -4.42 -9.25
CA GLN A 177 5.52 -5.57 -8.76
C GLN A 177 6.45 -6.47 -7.94
N LEU A 178 7.19 -5.90 -7.00
CA LEU A 178 7.82 -6.66 -5.95
C LEU A 178 6.84 -6.61 -4.79
N GLU A 179 6.06 -7.69 -4.70
CA GLU A 179 5.27 -8.14 -3.56
C GLU A 179 6.05 -8.14 -2.23
N ASP A 180 7.36 -7.82 -2.22
CA ASP A 180 8.19 -7.64 -1.03
C ASP A 180 8.27 -6.15 -0.63
N ASN A 181 7.11 -5.50 -0.56
CA ASN A 181 6.94 -4.20 0.10
C ASN A 181 7.15 -4.37 1.62
N ARG A 182 8.39 -4.53 2.05
CA ARG A 182 8.75 -4.42 3.47
C ARG A 182 8.58 -3.00 4.01
N LEU A 183 8.38 -2.01 3.13
CA LEU A 183 8.22 -0.59 3.49
C LEU A 183 6.94 0.12 2.99
N ASN A 184 6.06 -0.52 2.19
CA ASN A 184 4.75 0.02 1.77
C ASN A 184 4.69 1.54 1.48
N LEU A 185 5.69 2.09 0.79
CA LEU A 185 5.65 3.46 0.28
C LEU A 185 5.55 3.35 -1.24
N PRO A 186 4.33 3.38 -1.82
CA PRO A 186 4.22 3.57 -3.26
C PRO A 186 4.82 4.94 -3.60
N GLU A 187 5.91 4.96 -4.37
CA GLU A 187 6.37 6.19 -5.04
C GLU A 187 5.20 6.73 -5.87
N ASP A 188 4.87 8.01 -5.73
CA ASP A 188 3.85 8.64 -6.58
C ASP A 188 4.57 9.23 -7.80
N PRO A 189 4.46 8.61 -8.99
CA PRO A 189 5.14 9.10 -10.19
C PRO A 189 4.74 10.54 -10.55
N THR A 190 3.57 10.99 -10.10
CA THR A 190 3.05 12.33 -10.35
C THR A 190 3.78 13.37 -9.51
N PHE A 191 3.75 13.22 -8.18
CA PHE A 191 4.34 14.18 -7.26
C PHE A 191 5.85 14.06 -7.14
N ASP A 192 6.39 12.83 -7.22
CA ASP A 192 7.83 12.61 -7.05
C ASP A 192 8.61 12.98 -8.32
N PHE A 193 7.99 12.92 -9.50
CA PHE A 193 8.72 13.11 -10.75
C PHE A 193 8.03 13.98 -11.80
N GLN A 194 6.79 13.67 -12.19
CA GLN A 194 6.13 14.36 -13.29
C GLN A 194 6.02 15.86 -13.03
N ILE A 195 5.54 16.23 -11.85
CA ILE A 195 5.33 17.61 -11.42
C ILE A 195 6.66 18.38 -11.30
N PRO A 196 7.69 17.90 -10.58
CA PRO A 196 8.98 18.56 -10.53
C PRO A 196 9.60 18.80 -11.91
N LEU A 197 9.51 17.80 -12.80
CA LEU A 197 10.03 17.90 -14.16
C LEU A 197 9.24 18.91 -15.00
N GLN A 198 7.92 18.93 -14.85
CA GLN A 198 7.05 19.90 -15.51
C GLN A 198 7.40 21.33 -15.10
N ILE A 199 7.46 21.60 -13.80
CA ILE A 199 7.77 22.95 -13.27
C ILE A 199 9.16 23.40 -13.74
N ALA A 200 10.15 22.49 -13.74
CA ALA A 200 11.49 22.80 -14.22
C ALA A 200 11.52 23.13 -15.72
N ALA A 201 10.80 22.34 -16.54
CA ALA A 201 10.69 22.59 -17.97
C ALA A 201 10.00 23.94 -18.26
N GLU A 202 8.86 24.20 -17.64
CA GLU A 202 8.11 25.46 -17.80
C GLU A 202 8.94 26.67 -17.40
N ARG A 203 9.66 26.61 -16.26
CA ARG A 203 10.55 27.67 -15.80
C ARG A 203 11.61 28.04 -16.83
N GLU A 204 12.31 27.04 -17.36
CA GLU A 204 13.44 27.28 -18.27
C GLU A 204 12.98 27.61 -19.69
N ILE A 205 11.81 27.10 -20.10
CA ILE A 205 11.12 27.57 -21.31
C ILE A 205 10.75 29.05 -21.16
N ALA A 206 10.14 29.45 -20.04
CA ALA A 206 9.77 30.85 -19.79
C ALA A 206 11.00 31.76 -19.83
N ARG A 207 12.11 31.38 -19.17
CA ARG A 207 13.39 32.10 -19.25
C ARG A 207 13.93 32.19 -20.68
N SER A 208 13.84 31.12 -21.46
CA SER A 208 14.27 31.11 -22.86
C SER A 208 13.41 31.99 -23.76
N LEU A 209 12.10 32.10 -23.49
CA LEU A 209 11.17 32.93 -24.25
C LEU A 209 11.26 34.42 -23.89
N VAL A 210 11.41 34.73 -22.60
CA VAL A 210 11.56 36.11 -22.10
C VAL A 210 12.96 36.67 -22.43
N GLY A 211 13.98 35.81 -22.49
CA GLY A 211 15.36 36.20 -22.71
C GLY A 211 16.08 36.67 -21.43
N ASP A 212 15.46 36.50 -20.26
CA ASP A 212 16.05 36.79 -18.95
C ASP A 212 16.32 35.48 -18.18
N PRO A 213 17.59 35.10 -17.96
CA PRO A 213 17.93 33.90 -17.20
C PRO A 213 17.57 34.00 -15.69
N ASN A 214 17.34 35.21 -15.18
CA ASN A 214 17.00 35.46 -13.78
C ASN A 214 15.49 35.64 -13.54
N PHE A 215 14.66 35.42 -14.58
CA PHE A 215 13.21 35.49 -14.45
C PHE A 215 12.73 34.57 -13.31
N ILE A 216 11.94 35.16 -12.41
CA ILE A 216 11.43 34.50 -11.21
C ILE A 216 10.17 33.72 -11.61
N TRP A 217 10.24 32.41 -11.49
CA TRP A 217 9.13 31.48 -11.73
C TRP A 217 9.00 30.58 -10.51
N VAL A 218 8.00 30.85 -9.68
CA VAL A 218 7.72 30.08 -8.46
C VAL A 218 6.32 29.51 -8.58
N VAL A 219 6.24 28.18 -8.51
CA VAL A 219 4.97 27.44 -8.50
C VAL A 219 4.80 26.81 -7.12
N GLY A 220 3.65 27.05 -6.50
CA GLY A 220 3.22 26.40 -5.27
C GLY A 220 2.11 25.42 -5.57
N LEU A 221 2.22 24.22 -5.02
CA LEU A 221 1.21 23.18 -5.11
C LEU A 221 0.64 22.94 -3.74
N LYS A 222 -0.68 22.88 -3.68
CA LYS A 222 -1.40 22.57 -2.45
C LYS A 222 -2.42 21.50 -2.79
N GLU A 223 -2.35 20.39 -2.08
CA GLU A 223 -3.34 19.32 -2.20
C GLU A 223 -4.70 19.82 -1.70
N PHE A 224 -5.77 19.14 -2.10
CA PHE A 224 -7.08 19.40 -1.50
C PHE A 224 -7.16 18.74 -0.12
N ALA A 225 -7.96 19.28 0.79
CA ALA A 225 -8.23 18.63 2.07
C ALA A 225 -8.71 17.19 1.84
N HIS A 226 -8.04 16.22 2.46
CA HIS A 226 -8.25 14.80 2.22
C HIS A 226 -8.08 13.99 3.51
N PRO A 227 -8.69 12.79 3.62
CA PRO A 227 -8.35 11.86 4.68
C PRO A 227 -6.91 11.36 4.47
N SER A 228 -6.07 11.41 5.49
CA SER A 228 -4.70 10.88 5.42
C SER A 228 -4.69 9.40 5.77
N TRP A 229 -4.30 8.58 4.80
CA TRP A 229 -4.06 7.16 5.01
C TRP A 229 -2.77 6.85 5.79
N LYS A 230 -2.08 7.90 6.28
CA LYS A 230 -0.79 7.82 7.00
C LYS A 230 -0.86 6.91 8.24
N LEU A 231 -2.05 6.74 8.81
CA LEU A 231 -2.28 5.95 10.02
C LEU A 231 -2.32 4.42 9.83
N VAL A 232 -2.44 3.87 8.61
CA VAL A 232 -2.38 2.41 8.44
C VAL A 232 -0.94 1.89 8.39
N TYR A 233 0.05 2.73 8.05
CA TYR A 233 1.44 2.26 7.93
C TYR A 233 2.43 2.92 8.88
N GLN A 234 2.21 4.16 9.32
CA GLN A 234 3.20 4.85 10.17
C GLN A 234 3.10 4.46 11.65
N ASN A 235 1.92 4.01 12.11
CA ASN A 235 1.72 3.46 13.44
C ASN A 235 1.92 1.93 13.50
N GLN A 236 2.29 1.30 12.38
CA GLN A 236 2.34 -0.16 12.24
C GLN A 236 3.76 -0.75 12.19
N ILE A 237 4.78 0.03 12.56
CA ILE A 237 6.14 -0.46 12.81
C ILE A 237 6.71 0.14 14.10
N THR A 238 6.01 -0.03 15.22
CA THR A 238 6.74 -0.46 16.41
C THR A 238 7.05 -1.94 16.22
N LYS A 239 8.29 -2.32 16.52
CA LYS A 239 9.00 -3.57 16.22
C LYS A 239 8.38 -4.86 16.81
N GLU A 240 7.12 -4.81 17.22
CA GLU A 240 6.44 -5.82 18.03
C GLU A 240 5.16 -6.40 17.36
N ASP A 241 4.56 -5.71 16.40
CA ASP A 241 3.34 -6.21 15.73
C ASP A 241 3.68 -7.11 14.53
N LYS A 242 4.15 -8.31 14.86
CA LYS A 242 4.06 -9.45 13.94
C LYS A 242 2.58 -9.80 13.78
N ILE A 243 1.88 -9.20 12.82
CA ILE A 243 0.68 -9.85 12.27
C ILE A 243 1.20 -11.11 11.58
N SER A 244 1.18 -12.21 12.31
CA SER A 244 1.65 -13.50 11.83
C SER A 244 0.75 -13.89 10.66
N SER A 245 1.34 -14.41 9.59
CA SER A 245 0.64 -15.10 8.50
C SER A 245 -0.25 -16.26 8.98
N ALA A 246 -0.23 -16.58 10.28
CA ALA A 246 -1.22 -17.39 10.96
C ALA A 246 -2.64 -16.79 10.93
N ASP A 247 -2.83 -15.46 10.98
CA ASP A 247 -4.16 -14.86 11.14
C ASP A 247 -5.04 -14.99 9.88
N LEU A 248 -4.44 -14.99 8.68
CA LEU A 248 -5.17 -15.19 7.41
C LEU A 248 -5.38 -16.68 7.07
N GLY A 249 -4.52 -17.58 7.56
CA GLY A 249 -4.62 -19.03 7.32
C GLY A 249 -5.56 -19.78 8.28
N MET A 250 -5.91 -19.17 9.41
CA MET A 250 -6.77 -19.80 10.42
C MET A 250 -8.26 -19.79 10.03
N VAL A 251 -8.71 -18.82 9.24
CA VAL A 251 -10.14 -18.67 8.89
C VAL A 251 -10.67 -19.85 8.07
N PRO A 252 -10.02 -20.29 6.96
CA PRO A 252 -10.51 -21.45 6.19
C PRO A 252 -10.45 -22.76 6.97
N THR A 253 -9.38 -22.94 7.75
CA THR A 253 -9.20 -24.13 8.61
C THR A 253 -10.28 -24.19 9.70
N PHE A 254 -10.72 -23.04 10.19
CA PHE A 254 -11.78 -22.93 11.18
C PHE A 254 -13.17 -23.24 10.61
N PHE A 255 -13.50 -22.74 9.42
CA PHE A 255 -14.75 -23.11 8.74
C PHE A 255 -14.81 -24.61 8.44
N LEU A 256 -13.67 -25.22 8.05
CA LEU A 256 -13.56 -26.67 7.89
C LEU A 256 -13.79 -27.39 9.22
N ALA A 257 -13.18 -26.93 10.31
CA ALA A 257 -13.37 -27.52 11.64
C ALA A 257 -14.84 -27.43 12.10
N ILE A 258 -15.50 -26.28 11.93
CA ILE A 258 -16.93 -26.12 12.23
C ILE A 258 -17.78 -27.10 11.39
N ALA A 259 -17.47 -27.26 10.10
CA ALA A 259 -18.17 -28.20 9.23
C ALA A 259 -18.04 -29.66 9.67
N MET A 260 -16.89 -30.04 10.24
CA MET A 260 -16.64 -31.40 10.72
C MET A 260 -17.37 -31.73 12.04
N PHE A 261 -17.68 -30.72 12.85
CA PHE A 261 -18.36 -30.89 14.14
C PHE A 261 -19.82 -30.40 14.09
N GLY A 262 -20.71 -31.24 13.55
CA GLY A 262 -22.12 -30.91 13.31
C GLY A 262 -22.95 -30.44 14.53
N PHE A 263 -22.45 -30.63 15.77
CA PHE A 263 -23.08 -30.06 16.97
C PHE A 263 -23.01 -28.53 17.02
N VAL A 264 -22.03 -27.90 16.34
CA VAL A 264 -21.87 -26.44 16.29
C VAL A 264 -23.03 -25.78 15.54
N PHE A 265 -23.52 -26.38 14.46
CA PHE A 265 -24.72 -25.91 13.75
C PHE A 265 -26.01 -26.09 14.57
N GLN A 266 -26.06 -27.12 15.43
CA GLN A 266 -27.23 -27.40 16.26
C GLN A 266 -27.40 -26.40 17.42
N ILE A 267 -26.33 -25.74 17.86
CA ILE A 267 -26.41 -24.69 18.90
C ILE A 267 -27.24 -23.50 18.38
N ARG A 268 -27.05 -23.07 17.13
CA ARG A 268 -27.83 -21.96 16.54
C ARG A 268 -29.31 -22.30 16.35
N SER A 269 -29.65 -23.56 16.04
CA SER A 269 -31.04 -24.01 15.88
C SER A 269 -31.83 -24.06 17.20
N LYS A 270 -31.17 -24.13 18.36
CA LYS A 270 -31.85 -24.28 19.66
C LYS A 270 -31.84 -23.04 20.54
N LEU A 271 -31.03 -22.02 20.22
CA LEU A 271 -30.87 -20.82 21.03
C LEU A 271 -31.58 -19.57 20.50
N GLY A 272 -32.29 -19.63 19.37
CA GLY A 272 -33.30 -18.63 18.98
C GLY A 272 -32.92 -17.17 19.27
N PHE A 273 -31.81 -16.69 18.70
CA PHE A 273 -31.51 -15.27 18.66
C PHE A 273 -31.48 -14.83 17.19
N TRP A 274 -32.46 -13.99 16.85
CA TRP A 274 -32.45 -13.11 15.69
C TRP A 274 -31.44 -11.98 15.92
#